data_AF-W7W607-F1
#
_entry.id   AF-W7W607-F1
#
_cell.length_a   1.000
_cell.length_b   1.000
_cell.length_c   1.000
_cell.angle_alpha   90.00
_cell.angle_beta   90.00
_cell.angle_gamma   90.00
#
_symmetry.space_group_name_H-M   'P 1'
#
loop_
_entity.id
_entity.type
_entity.pdbx_description
1 polymer ?
#
loop_
_entity_poly.entity_id
_entity_poly.type
_entity_poly.pdbx_seq_one_letter_code
_entity_poly.pdbx_strand_id
1 'polypeptide(L)' 'MSGVTLPDGALGLAVALGAGLLIGVERERRKGRGRDREAAGLRSFAVAAATGGLAQWVPVPGW' A
#
# COMPACT_ATOMS: atom_id res chain seq x y z
N MET A 1 26.85 -0.12 10.84
CA MET A 1 25.46 0.09 10.36
C MET A 1 25.36 -0.55 8.99
N SER A 2 25.00 -1.82 8.91
CA SER A 2 24.81 -2.53 7.65
C SER A 2 23.60 -1.95 6.94
N GLY A 3 23.84 -1.12 5.92
CA GLY A 3 22.79 -0.53 5.10
C GLY A 3 22.02 -1.64 4.39
N VAL A 4 20.71 -1.66 4.60
CA VAL A 4 19.80 -2.54 3.86
C VAL A 4 19.73 -2.00 2.43
N THR A 5 20.40 -2.67 1.49
CA THR A 5 20.30 -2.40 0.05
C THR A 5 19.07 -3.10 -0.50
N LEU A 6 17.94 -2.38 -0.53
CA LEU A 6 16.75 -2.82 -1.25
C LEU A 6 16.89 -2.45 -2.73
N PRO A 7 16.49 -3.33 -3.66
CA PRO A 7 16.36 -2.94 -5.06
C PRO A 7 15.39 -1.76 -5.18
N ASP A 8 15.64 -0.80 -6.08
CA ASP A 8 14.90 0.46 -6.17
C ASP A 8 13.37 0.27 -6.27
N GLY A 9 12.96 -0.79 -6.97
CA GLY A 9 11.56 -1.16 -7.06
C GLY A 9 10.97 -1.57 -5.70
N ALA A 10 11.71 -2.24 -4.82
CA ALA A 10 11.22 -2.67 -3.51
C ALA A 10 10.97 -1.47 -2.58
N LEU A 11 11.79 -0.41 -2.70
CA LEU A 11 11.54 0.87 -2.02
C LEU A 11 10.25 1.52 -2.53
N GLY A 12 10.04 1.57 -3.85
CA GLY A 12 8.80 2.08 -4.45
C GLY A 12 7.56 1.31 -3.97
N LEU A 13 7.65 -0.02 -3.94
CA LEU A 13 6.59 -0.89 -3.45
C LEU A 13 6.30 -0.67 -1.95
N ALA A 14 7.34 -0.54 -1.13
CA ALA A 14 7.21 -0.30 0.30
C ALA A 14 6.58 1.07 0.61
N VAL A 15 6.96 2.12 -0.12
CA VAL A 15 6.35 3.45 0.00
C VAL A 15 4.88 3.43 -0.41
N ALA A 16 4.55 2.78 -1.54
CA ALA A 16 3.18 2.64 -2.01
C ALA A 16 2.31 1.90 -0.99
N LEU A 17 2.76 0.75 -0.50
CA LEU A 17 2.09 -0.05 0.55
C LEU A 17 1.93 0.74 1.85
N GLY A 18 2.97 1.43 2.32
CA GLY A 18 2.92 2.25 3.52
C GLY A 18 1.91 3.38 3.42
N ALA A 19 1.90 4.11 2.30
CA ALA A 19 0.95 5.19 2.06
C ALA A 19 -0.50 4.69 2.00
N GLY A 20 -0.76 3.60 1.27
CA GLY A 20 -2.09 3.00 1.18
C GLY A 20 -2.62 2.46 2.51
N LEU A 21 -1.77 1.78 3.28
CA LEU A 21 -2.13 1.28 4.62
C LEU A 21 -2.45 2.43 5.57
N LEU A 22 -1.66 3.52 5.57
CA LEU A 22 -1.91 4.69 6.42
C LEU A 22 -3.28 5.32 6.11
N ILE A 23 -3.59 5.53 4.83
CA ILE A 23 -4.89 6.06 4.39
C ILE A 23 -6.03 5.11 4.77
N GLY A 24 -5.85 3.80 4.57
CA GLY A 24 -6.82 2.77 4.93
C GLY A 24 -7.14 2.76 6.43
N VAL A 25 -6.11 2.86 7.27
CA VAL A 25 -6.25 2.93 8.75
C VAL A 25 -6.94 4.21 9.17
N GLU A 26 -6.56 5.37 8.65
CA GLU A 26 -7.17 6.65 9.03
C GLU A 26 -8.64 6.74 8.60
N ARG A 27 -8.97 6.28 7.38
CA ARG A 27 -10.35 6.22 6.91
C ARG A 27 -11.22 5.33 7.79
N GLU A 28 -10.69 4.18 8.20
CA GLU A 28 -11.44 3.25 9.04
C GLU A 28 -11.58 3.77 10.48
N ARG A 29 -10.56 4.47 11.01
CA ARG A 29 -10.65 5.22 12.26
C ARG A 29 -11.72 6.30 12.22
N ARG A 30 -11.87 6.99 11.09
CA ARG A 30 -12.89 8.04 10.88
C ARG A 30 -14.34 7.52 10.80
N LYS A 31 -14.56 6.25 10.47
CA LYS A 31 -15.93 5.67 10.46
C LYS A 31 -16.52 5.43 11.86
N GLY A 32 -15.72 5.54 12.92
CA GLY A 32 -16.17 5.33 14.31
C GLY A 32 -16.28 3.85 14.68
N ARG A 33 -16.13 3.54 15.97
CA ARG A 33 -16.11 2.18 16.56
C ARG A 33 -17.49 1.51 16.61
N GLY A 34 -18.22 1.49 15.49
CA GLY A 34 -19.44 0.70 15.37
C GLY A 34 -19.09 -0.79 15.33
N ARG A 35 -19.71 -1.59 16.21
CA ARG A 35 -19.40 -3.00 16.53
C ARG A 35 -19.48 -4.02 15.36
N ASP A 36 -19.66 -3.60 14.11
CA ASP A 36 -20.12 -4.52 13.06
C ASP A 36 -19.63 -4.25 11.62
N ARG A 37 -18.53 -3.52 11.41
CA ARG A 37 -17.88 -3.50 10.09
C ARG A 37 -16.46 -4.03 10.22
N GLU A 38 -16.25 -5.24 9.70
CA GLU A 38 -14.92 -5.74 9.36
C GLU A 38 -14.11 -4.65 8.67
N ALA A 39 -12.77 -4.69 8.82
CA ALA A 39 -11.82 -3.78 8.19
C ALA A 39 -11.78 -3.88 6.64
N ALA A 40 -12.94 -3.84 5.98
CA ALA A 40 -13.12 -3.87 4.54
C ALA A 40 -12.43 -2.68 3.88
N GLY A 41 -12.40 -1.51 4.54
CA GLY A 41 -11.65 -0.34 4.08
C GLY A 41 -10.14 -0.57 4.03
N LEU A 42 -9.58 -1.32 4.97
CA LEU A 42 -8.14 -1.61 5.03
C LEU A 42 -7.72 -2.58 3.92
N ARG A 43 -8.54 -3.61 3.65
CA ARG A 43 -8.29 -4.60 2.59
C ARG A 43 -8.22 -3.92 1.20
N SER A 44 -9.19 -3.07 0.85
CA SER A 44 -9.21 -2.40 -0.46
C SER A 44 -8.04 -1.45 -0.66
N PHE A 45 -7.64 -0.71 0.37
CA PHE A 45 -6.51 0.22 0.28
C PHE A 45 -5.16 -0.52 0.22
N ALA A 46 -5.03 -1.65 0.92
CA ALA A 46 -3.86 -2.52 0.79
C ALA A 46 -3.73 -3.10 -0.63
N VAL A 47 -4.85 -3.56 -1.21
CA VAL A 47 -4.87 -4.05 -2.61
C VAL A 47 -4.49 -2.95 -3.59
N ALA A 48 -5.10 -1.76 -3.49
CA ALA A 48 -4.79 -0.64 -4.39
C ALA A 48 -3.30 -0.25 -4.33
N ALA A 49 -2.72 -0.22 -3.13
CA ALA A 49 -1.31 0.07 -2.94
C ALA A 49 -0.38 -1.02 -3.48
N ALA A 50 -0.73 -2.29 -3.30
CA ALA A 50 -0.01 -3.42 -3.87
C ALA A 50 -0.03 -3.34 -5.41
N THR A 51 -1.18 -3.06 -6.01
CA THR A 51 -1.31 -2.90 -7.47
C THR A 51 -0.48 -1.72 -7.99
N GLY A 52 -0.44 -0.59 -7.26
CA GLY A 52 0.40 0.57 -7.61
C GLY A 52 1.90 0.26 -7.59
N GLY A 53 2.36 -0.45 -6.54
CA GLY A 53 3.75 -0.91 -6.47
C GLY A 53 4.10 -1.90 -7.59
N LEU A 54 3.19 -2.84 -7.88
CA LEU A 54 3.37 -3.80 -8.99
C LEU A 54 3.41 -3.11 -10.35
N ALA A 55 2.56 -2.10 -10.58
CA ALA A 55 2.58 -1.32 -11.82
C ALA A 55 3.90 -0.57 -12.03
N GLN A 56 4.54 -0.10 -10.96
CA GLN A 56 5.88 0.50 -11.02
C GLN A 56 6.96 -0.53 -11.35
N TRP A 57 6.78 -1.79 -10.93
CA TRP A 57 7.72 -2.88 -11.24
C TRP A 57 7.58 -3.42 -12.65
N VAL A 58 6.39 -3.34 -13.24
CA VAL A 58 6.15 -3.81 -14.61
C VAL A 58 6.89 -2.88 -15.58
N PRO A 59 7.94 -3.37 -16.27
CA PRO A 59 8.57 -2.60 -17.33
C PRO A 59 7.54 -2.51 -18.46
N VAL A 60 7.07 -1.31 -18.78
CA VAL A 60 6.24 -1.10 -19.97
C VAL A 60 7.18 -1.10 -21.17
N PRO A 61 7.07 -2.08 -22.09
CA PRO A 61 7.85 -2.05 -23.31
C PRO A 61 7.45 -0.79 -24.09
N GLY A 62 8.39 0.13 -24.24
CA GLY A 62 8.27 1.21 -25.22
C GLY A 62 8.23 0.57 -26.61
N TRP A 63 7.16 0.84 -27.34
CA TRP A 63 7.11 0.60 -28.79
C TRP A 63 8.16 1.43 -29.51
#